data_AF-A0A7Y5W7E9-F1
#
_entry.id   AF-A0A7Y5W7E9-F1
#
_cell.length_a   1.000
_cell.length_b   1.000
_cell.length_c   1.000
_cell.angle_alpha   90.00
_cell.angle_beta   90.00
_cell.angle_gamma   90.00
#
_symmetry.space_group_name_H-M   'P 1'
#
loop_
_entity.id
_entity.type
_entity.pdbx_description
1 polymer ?
#
loop_
_entity_poly.entity_id
_entity_poly.type
_entity_poly.pdbx_seq_one_letter_code
_entity_poly.pdbx_strand_id
1 'polypeptide(L)'
;MFDPHVLIEASSPYADDASDLLVAASFKPVRNTGAGFRGRNILHQIAPSIYRVPAARSIDEIIRRIRREVGRTVKRHHAGRIVFCVPGMPGKEFVRVIAGMAKTTGTTETVDLANTVPDAVARIIQRSQLAEREAARRMFSLDAVPGIAAYGDDLRDDATGRLDAEKVKDLFGIKMSAIADAAEISRQALDQNPCSEKAQPVLKLFERIARLRANPQFRDSADLRKWFRRPLSLFSNRSAEELFKAGKLDVVASKVDEMLTGDFGG
;
A
#
# COMPACT_ATOMS: atom_id res chain seq x y z
N MET A 1 -6.03 -3.23 -2.11
CA MET A 1 -5.60 -4.64 -2.05
C MET A 1 -4.08 -4.63 -1.98
N PHE A 2 -3.48 -5.13 -0.90
CA PHE A 2 -2.01 -5.15 -0.79
C PHE A 2 -1.44 -6.17 -1.76
N ASP A 3 -0.28 -5.85 -2.33
CA ASP A 3 0.39 -6.68 -3.31
C ASP A 3 1.29 -7.70 -2.59
N PRO A 4 1.02 -9.01 -2.64
CA PRO A 4 1.77 -10.03 -1.88
C PRO A 4 3.14 -10.35 -2.47
N HIS A 5 3.62 -9.57 -3.45
CA HIS A 5 4.91 -9.79 -4.08
C HIS A 5 6.05 -9.19 -3.25
N VAL A 6 7.12 -9.97 -3.09
CA VAL A 6 8.36 -9.54 -2.41
C VAL A 6 9.54 -9.72 -3.36
N LEU A 7 10.27 -8.63 -3.63
CA LEU A 7 11.53 -8.72 -4.37
C LEU A 7 12.63 -9.25 -3.45
N ILE A 8 13.33 -10.30 -3.88
CA ILE A 8 14.49 -10.88 -3.21
C ILE A 8 15.75 -10.44 -3.97
N GLU A 9 16.52 -9.53 -3.38
CA GLU A 9 17.89 -9.23 -3.80
C GLU A 9 18.86 -9.97 -2.86
N ALA A 10 18.99 -11.28 -3.03
CA ALA A 10 19.83 -12.14 -2.19
C ALA A 10 20.68 -13.10 -3.02
N SER A 11 21.83 -13.50 -2.48
CA SER A 11 22.68 -14.54 -3.07
C SER A 11 22.31 -15.91 -2.50
N SER A 12 22.42 -16.99 -3.28
CA SER A 12 22.32 -18.36 -2.77
C SER A 12 23.38 -18.60 -1.66
N PRO A 13 23.07 -19.33 -0.56
CA PRO A 13 21.82 -20.07 -0.30
C PRO A 13 20.68 -19.22 0.28
N TYR A 14 20.96 -18.01 0.76
CA TYR A 14 19.98 -17.18 1.46
C TYR A 14 18.77 -16.80 0.60
N ALA A 15 18.95 -16.69 -0.72
CA ALA A 15 17.85 -16.47 -1.65
C ALA A 15 16.85 -17.65 -1.68
N ASP A 16 17.33 -18.88 -1.49
CA ASP A 16 16.54 -20.09 -1.46
C ASP A 16 15.77 -20.17 -0.13
N ASP A 17 16.48 -20.00 0.99
CA ASP A 17 15.87 -19.94 2.33
C ASP A 17 14.78 -18.85 2.44
N ALA A 18 15.08 -17.65 1.91
CA ALA A 18 14.12 -16.54 1.92
C ALA A 18 12.89 -16.86 1.06
N SER A 19 13.10 -17.46 -0.10
CA SER A 19 12.02 -17.85 -1.01
C SER A 19 11.09 -18.86 -0.34
N ASP A 20 11.65 -19.89 0.29
CA ASP A 20 10.87 -20.96 0.94
C ASP A 20 10.05 -20.41 2.11
N LEU A 21 10.65 -19.55 2.94
CA LEU A 21 9.96 -18.91 4.06
C LEU A 21 8.83 -17.97 3.60
N LEU A 22 9.06 -17.20 2.53
CA LEU A 22 8.05 -16.30 1.97
C LEU A 22 6.89 -17.08 1.35
N VAL A 23 7.17 -18.16 0.61
CA VAL A 23 6.14 -19.05 0.06
C VAL A 23 5.33 -19.70 1.19
N ALA A 24 5.97 -20.17 2.25
CA ALA A 24 5.27 -20.70 3.43
C ALA A 24 4.36 -19.65 4.08
N ALA A 25 4.74 -18.37 4.03
CA ALA A 25 3.95 -17.25 4.49
C ALA A 25 2.94 -16.70 3.44
N SER A 26 2.71 -17.42 2.34
CA SER A 26 1.80 -17.05 1.24
C SER A 26 2.18 -15.77 0.47
N PHE A 27 3.44 -15.34 0.54
CA PHE A 27 3.98 -14.29 -0.33
C PHE A 27 4.52 -14.90 -1.63
N LYS A 28 4.53 -14.10 -2.70
CA LYS A 28 5.09 -14.48 -4.00
C LYS A 28 6.47 -13.85 -4.17
N PRO A 29 7.56 -14.61 -3.99
CA PRO A 29 8.90 -14.07 -4.15
C PRO A 29 9.24 -13.81 -5.63
N VAL A 30 9.98 -12.74 -5.89
CA VAL A 30 10.49 -12.38 -7.21
C VAL A 30 11.99 -12.15 -7.10
N ARG A 31 12.81 -12.89 -7.84
CA ARG A 31 14.28 -12.83 -7.72
C ARG A 31 14.95 -11.80 -8.62
N ASN A 32 14.24 -11.32 -9.64
CA ASN A 32 14.74 -10.29 -10.54
C ASN A 32 13.55 -9.53 -11.12
N THR A 33 13.64 -8.22 -11.18
CA THR A 33 12.57 -7.40 -11.75
C THR A 33 12.76 -7.30 -13.26
N GLY A 34 11.82 -7.83 -14.02
CA GLY A 34 11.60 -7.36 -15.39
C GLY A 34 11.06 -5.94 -15.38
N ALA A 35 11.10 -5.25 -16.53
CA ALA A 35 10.42 -3.97 -16.68
C ALA A 35 8.93 -4.13 -16.28
N GLY A 36 8.48 -3.45 -15.22
CA GLY A 36 7.07 -3.45 -14.79
C GLY A 36 6.76 -4.09 -13.42
N PHE A 37 7.75 -4.53 -12.64
CA PHE A 37 7.48 -5.00 -11.26
C PHE A 37 6.87 -3.88 -10.39
N ARG A 38 5.74 -4.17 -9.73
CA ARG A 38 5.00 -3.22 -8.87
C ARG A 38 5.02 -3.58 -7.37
N GLY A 39 5.84 -4.55 -6.97
CA GLY A 39 5.90 -4.95 -5.57
C GLY A 39 6.46 -3.85 -4.68
N ARG A 40 5.87 -3.72 -3.50
CA ARG A 40 6.20 -2.66 -2.51
C ARG A 40 7.11 -3.15 -1.39
N ASN A 41 7.45 -4.44 -1.36
CA ASN A 41 8.28 -5.04 -0.31
C ASN A 41 9.55 -5.61 -0.94
N ILE A 42 10.69 -5.31 -0.32
CA ILE A 42 12.00 -5.73 -0.80
C ILE A 42 12.79 -6.32 0.36
N LEU A 43 13.28 -7.55 0.17
CA LEU A 43 14.29 -8.15 1.00
C LEU A 43 15.65 -7.99 0.31
N HIS A 44 16.49 -7.11 0.82
CA HIS A 44 17.83 -6.88 0.28
C HIS A 44 18.88 -7.48 1.21
N GLN A 45 19.59 -8.48 0.71
CA GLN A 45 20.74 -9.05 1.42
C GLN A 45 21.99 -8.25 1.08
N ILE A 46 22.57 -7.62 2.09
CA ILE A 46 23.86 -6.96 1.95
C ILE A 46 24.92 -8.04 1.72
N ALA A 47 25.75 -7.86 0.69
CA ALA A 47 26.80 -8.83 0.36
C ALA A 47 27.82 -8.95 1.51
N PRO A 48 28.28 -10.16 1.87
CA PRO A 48 29.27 -10.33 2.92
C PRO A 48 30.54 -9.51 2.75
N SER A 49 30.98 -9.24 1.52
CA SER A 49 32.15 -8.38 1.25
C SER A 49 32.02 -6.93 1.74
N ILE A 50 30.80 -6.49 2.04
CA ILE A 50 30.52 -5.15 2.58
C ILE A 50 30.87 -5.08 4.07
N TYR A 51 30.65 -6.16 4.83
CA TYR A 51 30.81 -6.20 6.29
C TYR A 51 31.83 -7.22 6.83
N ARG A 52 32.11 -8.30 6.11
CA ARG A 52 33.25 -9.19 6.35
C ARG A 52 34.50 -8.59 5.71
N VAL A 53 35.03 -7.55 6.33
CA VAL A 53 36.31 -6.94 5.96
C VAL A 53 37.41 -7.57 6.83
N PRO A 54 38.68 -7.65 6.37
CA PRO A 54 39.77 -8.18 7.19
C PRO A 54 39.89 -7.46 8.53
N ALA A 55 40.41 -8.15 9.55
CA ALA A 55 40.43 -7.76 10.96
C ALA A 55 41.03 -6.35 11.29
N ALA A 56 41.63 -5.66 10.32
CA ALA A 56 42.30 -4.37 10.48
C ALA A 56 41.42 -3.13 10.18
N ARG A 57 40.10 -3.26 9.96
CA ARG A 57 39.22 -2.10 9.65
C ARG A 57 38.22 -1.80 10.77
N SER A 58 37.97 -0.51 11.01
CA SER A 58 37.09 -0.03 12.07
C SER A 58 35.61 -0.30 11.77
N ILE A 59 34.79 -0.40 12.82
CA ILE A 59 33.32 -0.48 12.72
C ILE A 59 32.74 0.69 11.91
N ASP A 60 33.34 1.88 12.00
CA ASP A 60 32.90 3.06 11.25
C ASP A 60 33.00 2.87 9.73
N GLU A 61 34.02 2.14 9.26
CA GLU A 61 34.11 1.79 7.85
C GLU A 61 33.00 0.82 7.44
N ILE A 62 32.70 -0.20 8.25
CA ILE A 62 31.60 -1.13 8.00
C ILE A 62 30.27 -0.35 7.91
N ILE A 63 30.01 0.54 8.87
CA ILE A 63 28.82 1.40 8.88
C ILE A 63 28.75 2.25 7.60
N ARG A 64 29.86 2.89 7.20
CA ARG A 64 29.91 3.72 5.99
C ARG A 64 29.60 2.92 4.73
N ARG A 65 30.11 1.68 4.63
CA ARG A 65 29.88 0.79 3.48
C ARG A 65 28.43 0.32 3.44
N ILE A 66 27.88 -0.12 4.57
CA ILE A 66 26.47 -0.51 4.69
C ILE A 66 25.56 0.65 4.30
N ARG A 67 25.81 1.87 4.80
CA ARG A 67 25.04 3.07 4.42
C ARG A 67 25.08 3.37 2.94
N ARG A 68 26.26 3.24 2.32
CA ARG A 68 26.40 3.44 0.88
C ARG A 68 25.54 2.46 0.10
N GLU A 69 25.50 1.20 0.53
CA GLU A 69 24.67 0.18 -0.12
C GLU A 69 23.18 0.43 0.11
N VAL A 70 22.78 0.70 1.35
CA VAL A 70 21.40 1.09 1.70
C VAL A 70 20.94 2.27 0.84
N GLY A 71 21.74 3.33 0.74
CA GLY A 71 21.41 4.50 -0.07
C GLY A 71 21.31 4.21 -1.57
N ARG A 72 22.09 3.25 -2.10
CA ARG A 72 21.95 2.80 -3.49
C ARG A 72 20.66 2.02 -3.71
N THR A 73 20.33 1.11 -2.81
CA THR A 73 19.11 0.28 -2.91
C THR A 73 17.85 1.13 -2.77
N VAL A 74 17.82 2.06 -1.82
CA VAL A 74 16.72 3.03 -1.66
C VAL A 74 16.55 3.88 -2.92
N LYS A 75 17.66 4.40 -3.47
CA LYS A 75 17.63 5.14 -4.74
C LYS A 75 17.20 4.28 -5.91
N ARG A 76 17.54 2.99 -5.96
CA ARG A 76 17.16 2.11 -7.08
C ARG A 76 15.66 1.84 -7.11
N HIS A 77 15.07 1.63 -5.93
CA HIS A 77 13.70 1.13 -5.85
C HIS A 77 12.65 2.22 -5.66
N HIS A 78 13.05 3.44 -5.27
CA HIS A 78 12.27 4.69 -5.23
C HIS A 78 10.89 4.68 -4.50
N ALA A 79 10.28 3.53 -4.26
CA ALA A 79 8.98 3.34 -3.65
C ALA A 79 8.89 1.90 -3.12
N GLY A 80 8.81 1.75 -1.80
CA GLY A 80 8.65 0.45 -1.16
C GLY A 80 9.28 0.38 0.22
N ARG A 81 8.85 -0.60 1.01
CA ARG A 81 9.46 -1.00 2.27
C ARG A 81 10.62 -1.93 1.95
N ILE A 82 11.81 -1.56 2.41
CA ILE A 82 13.04 -2.33 2.20
C ILE A 82 13.51 -2.83 3.56
N VAL A 83 13.67 -4.14 3.67
CA VAL A 83 14.29 -4.78 4.83
C VAL A 83 15.67 -5.27 4.39
N PHE A 84 16.70 -4.79 5.08
CA PHE A 84 18.08 -5.14 4.82
C PHE A 84 18.49 -6.31 5.71
N CYS A 85 19.19 -7.30 5.16
CA CYS A 85 19.72 -8.43 5.91
C CYS A 85 21.25 -8.49 5.79
N VAL A 86 21.95 -8.71 6.90
CA VAL A 86 23.41 -8.94 6.95
C VAL A 86 23.72 -10.34 7.48
N PRO A 87 23.43 -11.40 6.72
CA PRO A 87 23.46 -12.76 7.23
C PRO A 87 24.87 -13.19 7.64
N GLY A 88 24.95 -13.86 8.79
CA GLY A 88 26.23 -14.36 9.32
C GLY A 88 27.19 -13.26 9.76
N MET A 89 26.69 -12.06 10.08
CA MET A 89 27.40 -11.06 10.88
C MET A 89 27.38 -11.48 12.37
N PRO A 90 28.52 -11.48 13.08
CA PRO A 90 28.54 -11.75 14.51
C PRO A 90 27.62 -10.81 15.29
N GLY A 91 26.86 -11.33 16.27
CA GLY A 91 25.88 -10.54 17.01
C GLY A 91 26.45 -9.28 17.68
N LYS A 92 27.68 -9.37 18.23
CA LYS A 92 28.37 -8.22 18.83
C LYS A 92 28.69 -7.13 17.80
N GLU A 93 29.08 -7.51 16.59
CA GLU A 93 29.35 -6.55 15.50
C GLU A 93 28.06 -5.94 14.99
N PHE A 94 27.01 -6.75 14.83
CA PHE A 94 25.69 -6.30 14.44
C PHE A 94 25.16 -5.22 15.38
N VAL A 95 25.22 -5.45 16.69
CA VAL A 95 24.78 -4.46 17.69
C VAL A 95 25.59 -3.15 17.57
N ARG A 96 26.91 -3.24 17.34
CA ARG A 96 27.76 -2.05 17.15
C ARG A 96 27.41 -1.30 15.87
N VAL A 97 27.12 -2.01 14.78
CA VAL A 97 26.68 -1.42 13.51
C VAL A 97 25.35 -0.71 13.69
N ILE A 98 24.34 -1.36 14.30
CA ILE A 98 23.03 -0.74 14.58
C ILE A 98 23.19 0.52 15.42
N ALA A 99 23.95 0.44 16.52
CA ALA A 99 24.18 1.58 17.40
C ALA A 99 24.90 2.73 16.68
N GLY A 100 25.90 2.43 15.84
CA GLY A 100 26.59 3.44 15.05
C GLY A 100 25.74 4.01 13.92
N MET A 101 24.86 3.21 13.32
CA MET A 101 23.90 3.67 12.33
C MET A 101 22.89 4.67 12.92
N ALA A 102 22.44 4.46 14.15
CA ALA A 102 21.53 5.35 14.87
C ALA A 102 22.18 6.66 15.36
N LYS A 103 23.48 6.65 15.68
CA LYS A 103 24.18 7.83 16.22
C LYS A 103 24.49 8.92 15.20
N THR A 104 24.52 8.61 13.90
CA THR A 104 24.93 9.58 12.87
C THR A 104 23.75 10.17 12.08
N THR A 105 22.51 9.85 12.44
CA THR A 105 21.32 10.33 11.74
C THR A 105 20.85 11.67 12.29
N GLY A 106 21.09 12.75 11.55
CA GLY A 106 20.24 13.95 11.55
C GLY A 106 19.01 13.80 10.63
N THR A 107 18.82 12.61 10.03
CA THR A 107 17.71 12.26 9.14
C THR A 107 16.88 11.16 9.76
N THR A 108 15.57 11.36 9.82
CA THR A 108 14.54 10.52 10.46
C THR A 108 14.32 9.14 9.84
N GLU A 109 15.06 8.78 8.78
CA GLU A 109 14.91 7.49 8.12
C GLU A 109 15.59 6.37 8.92
N THR A 110 14.77 5.62 9.65
CA THR A 110 15.18 4.40 10.33
C THR A 110 15.45 3.29 9.30
N VAL A 111 16.69 2.81 9.23
CA VAL A 111 17.04 1.66 8.38
C VAL A 111 16.60 0.38 9.07
N ASP A 112 15.74 -0.40 8.43
CA ASP A 112 15.30 -1.70 8.95
C ASP A 112 16.32 -2.79 8.61
N LEU A 113 17.23 -3.04 9.54
CA LEU A 113 18.33 -4.00 9.38
C LEU A 113 18.10 -5.23 10.27
N ALA A 114 18.23 -6.42 9.68
CA ALA A 114 18.12 -7.73 10.32
C ALA A 114 19.45 -8.52 10.20
N ASN A 115 19.74 -9.37 11.18
CA ASN A 115 20.98 -10.18 11.20
C ASN A 115 20.82 -11.58 10.59
N THR A 116 19.59 -12.03 10.35
CA THR A 116 19.27 -13.33 9.77
C THR A 116 18.13 -13.21 8.76
N VAL A 117 18.04 -14.17 7.84
CA VAL A 117 16.96 -14.23 6.83
C VAL A 117 15.59 -14.43 7.50
N PRO A 118 15.40 -15.35 8.47
CA PRO A 118 14.11 -15.51 9.14
C PRO A 118 13.62 -14.24 9.84
N ASP A 119 14.51 -13.50 10.53
CA ASP A 119 14.14 -12.23 11.16
C ASP A 119 13.70 -11.19 10.11
N ALA A 120 14.42 -11.10 9.00
CA ALA A 120 14.07 -10.20 7.91
C ALA A 120 12.68 -10.53 7.32
N VAL A 121 12.40 -11.82 7.09
CA VAL A 121 11.09 -12.29 6.59
C VAL A 121 9.98 -12.00 7.61
N ALA A 122 10.21 -12.29 8.90
CA ALA A 122 9.25 -12.01 9.96
C ALA A 122 8.85 -10.52 10.02
N ARG A 123 9.82 -9.62 9.86
CA ARG A 123 9.55 -8.16 9.80
C ARG A 123 8.71 -7.77 8.59
N ILE A 124 8.97 -8.36 7.42
CA ILE A 124 8.16 -8.12 6.20
C ILE A 124 6.71 -8.56 6.44
N ILE A 125 6.50 -9.74 7.03
CA ILE A 125 5.17 -10.28 7.34
C ILE A 125 4.46 -9.38 8.34
N GLN A 126 5.09 -9.07 9.48
CA GLN A 126 4.49 -8.27 10.55
C GLN A 126 4.07 -6.88 10.05
N ARG A 127 4.91 -6.22 9.25
CA ARG A 127 4.60 -4.91 8.68
C ARG A 127 3.47 -4.96 7.65
N SER A 128 3.39 -6.04 6.89
CA SER A 128 2.28 -6.24 5.95
C SER A 128 0.97 -6.46 6.71
N GLN A 129 0.97 -7.32 7.73
CA GLN A 129 -0.20 -7.56 8.60
C GLN A 129 -0.64 -6.31 9.36
N LEU A 130 0.29 -5.50 9.86
CA LEU A 130 -0.05 -4.22 10.50
C LEU A 130 -0.72 -3.26 9.51
N ALA A 131 -0.18 -3.15 8.30
CA ALA A 131 -0.78 -2.32 7.26
C ALA A 131 -2.17 -2.82 6.84
N GLU A 132 -2.37 -4.13 6.78
CA GLU A 132 -3.69 -4.74 6.56
C GLU A 132 -4.64 -4.45 7.70
N ARG A 133 -4.21 -4.59 8.96
CA ARG A 133 -5.01 -4.27 10.14
C ARG A 133 -5.39 -2.79 10.20
N GLU A 134 -4.46 -1.90 9.88
CA GLU A 134 -4.73 -0.46 9.80
C GLU A 134 -5.70 -0.14 8.67
N ALA A 135 -5.51 -0.74 7.48
CA ALA A 135 -6.44 -0.59 6.36
C ALA A 135 -7.84 -1.11 6.71
N ALA A 136 -7.92 -2.27 7.38
CA ALA A 136 -9.18 -2.83 7.85
C ALA A 136 -9.83 -1.94 8.92
N ARG A 137 -9.07 -1.45 9.91
CA ARG A 137 -9.58 -0.50 10.92
C ARG A 137 -10.14 0.77 10.27
N ARG A 138 -9.45 1.31 9.25
CA ARG A 138 -9.95 2.45 8.48
C ARG A 138 -11.28 2.13 7.78
N MET A 139 -11.43 0.93 7.21
CA MET A 139 -12.68 0.52 6.56
C MET A 139 -13.88 0.44 7.53
N PHE A 140 -13.67 0.14 8.82
CA PHE A 140 -14.75 0.03 9.82
C PHE A 140 -15.07 1.35 10.56
N SER A 141 -14.25 2.39 10.41
CA SER A 141 -14.37 3.59 11.25
C SER A 141 -15.55 4.49 10.91
N LEU A 142 -16.02 4.51 9.66
CA LEU A 142 -17.15 5.37 9.25
C LEU A 142 -18.52 4.74 9.54
N ASP A 143 -18.64 3.42 9.52
CA ASP A 143 -19.91 2.73 9.83
C ASP A 143 -20.34 2.97 11.28
N ALA A 144 -19.38 3.27 12.17
CA ALA A 144 -19.62 3.59 13.57
C ALA A 144 -20.07 5.04 13.81
N VAL A 145 -20.02 5.92 12.80
CA VAL A 145 -20.43 7.33 12.96
C VAL A 145 -21.93 7.46 12.65
N PRO A 146 -22.78 7.81 13.65
CA PRO A 146 -24.22 7.87 13.47
C PRO A 146 -24.64 8.80 12.33
N GLY A 147 -25.49 8.31 11.43
CA GLY A 147 -26.03 9.07 10.31
C GLY A 147 -25.14 9.14 9.07
N ILE A 148 -23.85 8.76 9.14
CA ILE A 148 -22.98 8.73 7.94
C ILE A 148 -23.28 7.50 7.06
N ALA A 149 -23.55 6.35 7.67
CA ALA A 149 -23.86 5.11 6.95
C ALA A 149 -25.06 5.27 5.98
N ALA A 150 -26.06 6.06 6.37
CA ALA A 150 -27.27 6.31 5.57
C ALA A 150 -26.99 6.97 4.21
N TYR A 151 -25.87 7.69 4.05
CA TYR A 151 -25.51 8.39 2.81
C TYR A 151 -24.90 7.46 1.74
N GLY A 152 -24.97 6.14 1.92
CA GLY A 152 -24.66 5.14 0.89
C GLY A 152 -25.80 4.15 0.61
N ASP A 153 -26.88 4.18 1.39
CA ASP A 153 -27.95 3.19 1.29
C ASP A 153 -28.76 3.32 -0.01
N ASP A 154 -28.91 4.54 -0.52
CA ASP A 154 -29.55 4.82 -1.82
C ASP A 154 -28.78 4.25 -3.01
N LEU A 155 -27.52 3.84 -2.83
CA LEU A 155 -26.72 3.15 -3.86
C LEU A 155 -26.91 1.64 -3.87
N ARG A 156 -27.64 1.08 -2.90
CA ARG A 156 -27.90 -0.36 -2.82
C ARG A 156 -29.16 -0.71 -3.60
N ASP A 157 -29.16 -1.88 -4.21
CA ASP A 157 -30.34 -2.50 -4.76
C ASP A 157 -31.26 -2.97 -3.63
N ASP A 158 -32.55 -2.68 -3.74
CA ASP A 158 -33.52 -2.90 -2.67
C ASP A 158 -33.81 -4.40 -2.46
N ALA A 159 -33.66 -5.21 -3.52
CA ALA A 159 -33.93 -6.64 -3.45
C ALA A 159 -32.77 -7.45 -2.85
N THR A 160 -31.52 -7.08 -3.18
CA THR A 160 -30.32 -7.84 -2.80
C THR A 160 -29.49 -7.19 -1.70
N GLY A 161 -29.71 -5.89 -1.42
CA GLY A 161 -28.89 -5.08 -0.51
C GLY A 161 -27.45 -4.83 -0.99
N ARG A 162 -27.10 -5.29 -2.19
CA ARG A 162 -25.78 -5.11 -2.81
C ARG A 162 -25.70 -3.75 -3.47
N LEU A 163 -24.49 -3.23 -3.65
CA LEU A 163 -24.32 -1.97 -4.38
C LEU A 163 -24.64 -2.16 -5.85
N ASP A 164 -25.34 -1.18 -6.41
CA ASP A 164 -25.80 -1.16 -7.79
C ASP A 164 -24.92 -0.21 -8.62
N ALA A 165 -24.27 -0.75 -9.64
CA ALA A 165 -23.41 0.01 -10.54
C ALA A 165 -24.16 1.11 -11.32
N GLU A 166 -25.46 0.96 -11.60
CA GLU A 166 -26.25 1.99 -12.28
C GLU A 166 -26.47 3.19 -11.36
N LYS A 167 -26.81 2.95 -10.10
CA LYS A 167 -26.99 4.02 -9.11
C LYS A 167 -25.68 4.78 -8.87
N VAL A 168 -24.55 4.05 -8.82
CA VAL A 168 -23.20 4.66 -8.74
C VAL A 168 -22.87 5.48 -9.99
N LYS A 169 -23.14 4.95 -11.19
CA LYS A 169 -22.97 5.63 -12.47
C LYS A 169 -23.71 6.97 -12.47
N ASP A 170 -24.96 6.97 -12.01
CA ASP A 170 -25.82 8.15 -11.99
C ASP A 170 -25.37 9.19 -10.96
N LEU A 171 -25.05 8.74 -9.73
CA LEU A 171 -24.59 9.62 -8.66
C LEU A 171 -23.31 10.37 -9.06
N PHE A 172 -22.31 9.66 -9.58
CA PHE A 172 -21.01 10.26 -9.93
C PHE A 172 -20.96 10.81 -11.36
N GLY A 173 -21.96 10.53 -12.19
CA GLY A 173 -21.99 10.91 -13.60
C GLY A 173 -20.78 10.37 -14.36
N ILE A 174 -20.43 9.10 -14.12
CA ILE A 174 -19.35 8.38 -14.80
C ILE A 174 -19.94 7.36 -15.78
N LYS A 175 -19.16 6.90 -16.76
CA LYS A 175 -19.65 5.90 -17.73
C LYS A 175 -19.60 4.50 -17.11
N MET A 176 -20.62 3.68 -17.40
CA MET A 176 -20.65 2.27 -16.97
C MET A 176 -19.41 1.49 -17.43
N SER A 177 -18.89 1.79 -18.63
CA SER A 177 -17.66 1.18 -19.15
C SER A 177 -16.47 1.41 -18.22
N ALA A 178 -16.33 2.60 -17.64
CA ALA A 178 -15.23 2.90 -16.74
C ALA A 178 -15.33 2.13 -15.42
N ILE A 179 -16.55 1.91 -14.92
CA ILE A 179 -16.78 1.07 -13.73
C ILE A 179 -16.42 -0.39 -14.06
N ALA A 180 -16.85 -0.89 -15.22
CA ALA A 180 -16.55 -2.24 -15.68
C ALA A 180 -15.04 -2.47 -15.84
N ASP A 181 -14.34 -1.53 -16.47
CA ASP A 181 -12.87 -1.57 -16.64
C ASP A 181 -12.17 -1.60 -15.28
N ALA A 182 -12.60 -0.76 -14.32
CA ALA A 182 -12.03 -0.73 -12.98
C ALA A 182 -12.32 -2.01 -12.17
N ALA A 183 -13.44 -2.67 -12.44
CA ALA A 183 -13.84 -3.93 -11.83
C ALA A 183 -13.31 -5.17 -12.59
N GLU A 184 -12.53 -4.97 -13.65
CA GLU A 184 -11.96 -6.03 -14.49
C GLU A 184 -13.02 -7.02 -15.03
N ILE A 185 -14.19 -6.49 -15.39
CA ILE A 185 -15.28 -7.24 -16.00
C ILE A 185 -15.73 -6.59 -17.30
N SER A 186 -16.33 -7.37 -18.20
CA SER A 186 -16.85 -6.80 -19.43
C SER A 186 -18.02 -5.84 -19.13
N ARG A 187 -18.11 -4.75 -19.89
CA ARG A 187 -19.23 -3.80 -19.79
C ARG A 187 -20.58 -4.52 -19.92
N GLN A 188 -20.72 -5.43 -20.87
CA GLN A 188 -21.96 -6.17 -21.10
C GLN A 188 -22.35 -7.02 -19.88
N ALA A 189 -21.39 -7.68 -19.23
CA ALA A 189 -21.67 -8.48 -18.04
C ALA A 189 -22.10 -7.59 -16.85
N LEU A 190 -21.52 -6.40 -16.72
CA LEU A 190 -21.93 -5.45 -15.68
C LEU A 190 -23.31 -4.84 -15.98
N ASP A 191 -23.62 -4.56 -17.23
CA ASP A 191 -24.93 -4.03 -17.66
C ASP A 191 -26.05 -5.05 -17.39
N GLN A 192 -25.80 -6.33 -17.64
CA GLN A 192 -26.77 -7.41 -17.36
C GLN A 192 -26.92 -7.71 -15.86
N ASN A 193 -25.87 -7.46 -15.07
CA ASN A 193 -25.89 -7.66 -13.63
C ASN A 193 -25.16 -6.51 -12.91
N PRO A 194 -25.83 -5.36 -12.72
CA PRO A 194 -25.26 -4.19 -12.06
C PRO A 194 -24.82 -4.43 -10.61
N CYS A 195 -25.40 -5.45 -9.97
CA CYS A 195 -25.11 -5.88 -8.60
C CYS A 195 -24.11 -7.05 -8.53
N SER A 196 -23.33 -7.28 -9.60
CA SER A 196 -22.37 -8.36 -9.69
C SER A 196 -21.40 -8.39 -8.51
N GLU A 197 -21.17 -9.57 -7.95
CA GLU A 197 -20.26 -9.78 -6.81
C GLU A 197 -18.84 -9.35 -7.13
N LYS A 198 -18.39 -9.56 -8.38
CA LYS A 198 -17.06 -9.12 -8.85
C LYS A 198 -16.90 -7.60 -8.87
N ALA A 199 -17.98 -6.85 -9.05
CA ALA A 199 -17.94 -5.39 -9.07
C ALA A 199 -17.94 -4.77 -7.65
N GLN A 200 -18.40 -5.52 -6.64
CA GLN A 200 -18.59 -5.01 -5.28
C GLN A 200 -17.33 -4.38 -4.65
N PRO A 201 -16.10 -4.89 -4.84
CA PRO A 201 -14.91 -4.23 -4.30
C PRO A 201 -14.74 -2.78 -4.79
N VAL A 202 -15.00 -2.52 -6.07
CA VAL A 202 -14.93 -1.16 -6.65
C VAL A 202 -16.12 -0.33 -6.21
N LEU A 203 -17.33 -0.88 -6.25
CA LEU A 203 -18.54 -0.17 -5.85
C LEU A 203 -18.48 0.27 -4.37
N LYS A 204 -17.90 -0.54 -3.48
CA LYS A 204 -17.69 -0.17 -2.06
C LYS A 204 -16.78 1.05 -1.89
N LEU A 205 -15.83 1.27 -2.80
CA LEU A 205 -15.02 2.49 -2.79
C LEU A 205 -15.87 3.71 -3.17
N PHE A 206 -16.76 3.57 -4.16
CA PHE A 206 -17.70 4.63 -4.52
C PHE A 206 -18.70 4.91 -3.40
N GLU A 207 -19.22 3.89 -2.73
CA GLU A 207 -20.08 4.06 -1.55
C GLU A 207 -19.37 4.89 -0.48
N ARG A 208 -18.11 4.57 -0.15
CA ARG A 208 -17.32 5.35 0.81
C ARG A 208 -17.18 6.80 0.39
N ILE A 209 -16.92 7.06 -0.89
CA ILE A 209 -16.83 8.43 -1.42
C ILE A 209 -18.21 9.12 -1.36
N ALA A 210 -19.31 8.40 -1.62
CA ALA A 210 -20.67 8.93 -1.59
C ALA A 210 -21.10 9.38 -0.18
N ARG A 211 -20.48 8.82 0.87
CA ARG A 211 -20.67 9.28 2.25
C ARG A 211 -20.19 10.70 2.48
N LEU A 212 -19.40 11.27 1.58
CA LEU A 212 -19.05 12.70 1.59
C LEU A 212 -20.32 13.59 1.58
N ARG A 213 -21.46 13.08 1.10
CA ARG A 213 -22.78 13.73 1.18
C ARG A 213 -23.27 13.98 2.61
N ALA A 214 -22.65 13.35 3.62
CA ALA A 214 -22.87 13.68 5.03
C ALA A 214 -22.45 15.13 5.35
N ASN A 215 -21.49 15.69 4.61
CA ASN A 215 -21.16 17.10 4.69
C ASN A 215 -22.20 17.91 3.90
N PRO A 216 -22.82 18.94 4.50
CA PRO A 216 -23.87 19.75 3.85
C PRO A 216 -23.47 20.34 2.50
N GLN A 217 -22.19 20.63 2.27
CA GLN A 217 -21.69 21.18 1.00
C GLN A 217 -21.79 20.21 -0.18
N PHE A 218 -21.84 18.90 0.10
CA PHE A 218 -21.86 17.86 -0.93
C PHE A 218 -23.17 17.08 -0.92
N ARG A 219 -24.18 17.49 -0.13
CA ARG A 219 -25.46 16.78 -0.03
C ARG A 219 -26.15 16.64 -1.38
N ASP A 220 -26.02 17.65 -2.25
CA ASP A 220 -26.50 17.57 -3.62
C ASP A 220 -25.53 16.76 -4.51
N SER A 221 -26.11 15.86 -5.31
CA SER A 221 -25.38 15.04 -6.28
C SER A 221 -24.67 15.89 -7.33
N ALA A 222 -25.16 17.10 -7.66
CA ALA A 222 -24.44 17.99 -8.58
C ALA A 222 -23.13 18.50 -7.95
N ASP A 223 -23.13 18.86 -6.68
CA ASP A 223 -21.94 19.37 -5.99
C ASP A 223 -20.93 18.27 -5.68
N LEU A 224 -21.39 17.06 -5.32
CA LEU A 224 -20.51 15.90 -5.22
C LEU A 224 -19.82 15.62 -6.57
N ARG A 225 -20.56 15.70 -7.69
CA ARG A 225 -20.00 15.53 -9.04
C ARG A 225 -18.99 16.63 -9.38
N LYS A 226 -19.27 17.90 -9.04
CA LYS A 226 -18.29 18.99 -9.23
C LYS A 226 -17.02 18.72 -8.42
N TRP A 227 -17.16 18.32 -7.16
CA TRP A 227 -16.04 17.96 -6.30
C TRP A 227 -15.22 16.82 -6.91
N PHE A 228 -15.88 15.77 -7.39
CA PHE A 228 -15.23 14.59 -7.97
C PHE A 228 -14.37 14.92 -9.20
N ARG A 229 -14.80 15.90 -10.01
CA ARG A 229 -14.09 16.34 -11.23
C ARG A 229 -13.10 17.48 -10.98
N ARG A 230 -13.20 18.18 -9.85
CA ARG A 230 -12.36 19.32 -9.53
C ARG A 230 -10.95 18.85 -9.12
N PRO A 231 -9.87 19.47 -9.64
CA PRO A 231 -8.53 19.29 -9.11
C PRO A 231 -8.42 19.79 -7.67
N LEU A 232 -7.88 18.97 -6.77
CA LEU A 232 -7.74 19.30 -5.35
C LEU A 232 -6.28 19.16 -4.92
N SER A 233 -5.82 20.09 -4.06
CA SER A 233 -4.48 20.05 -3.47
C SER A 233 -4.24 18.74 -2.69
N LEU A 234 -5.29 18.22 -2.06
CA LEU A 234 -5.31 16.92 -1.36
C LEU A 234 -4.85 15.74 -2.24
N PHE A 235 -5.02 15.87 -3.56
CA PHE A 235 -4.68 14.87 -4.56
C PHE A 235 -3.53 15.33 -5.47
N SER A 236 -2.65 16.20 -4.95
CA SER A 236 -1.53 16.77 -5.73
C SER A 236 -2.00 17.49 -7.00
N ASN A 237 -3.07 18.29 -6.87
CA ASN A 237 -3.72 19.01 -7.96
C ASN A 237 -4.30 18.10 -9.06
N ARG A 238 -4.67 16.86 -8.72
CA ARG A 238 -5.47 15.97 -9.56
C ARG A 238 -6.91 15.93 -9.06
N SER A 239 -7.84 15.52 -9.92
CA SER A 239 -9.22 15.25 -9.51
C SER A 239 -9.39 13.81 -9.02
N ALA A 240 -10.46 13.57 -8.26
CA ALA A 240 -10.83 12.20 -7.86
C ALA A 240 -11.16 11.33 -9.10
N GLU A 241 -11.77 11.92 -10.13
CA GLU A 241 -12.02 11.25 -11.41
C GLU A 241 -10.72 10.83 -12.11
N GLU A 242 -9.68 11.66 -12.08
CA GLU A 242 -8.37 11.30 -12.65
C GLU A 242 -7.68 10.19 -11.86
N LEU A 243 -7.82 10.17 -10.55
CA LEU A 243 -7.31 9.09 -9.71
C LEU A 243 -8.08 7.78 -9.94
N PHE A 244 -9.40 7.85 -10.10
CA PHE A 244 -10.23 6.73 -10.52
C PHE A 244 -9.74 6.12 -11.84
N LYS A 245 -9.58 6.96 -12.89
CA LYS A 245 -9.06 6.53 -14.19
C LYS A 245 -7.65 5.93 -14.12
N ALA A 246 -6.87 6.30 -13.11
CA ALA A 246 -5.54 5.76 -12.87
C ALA A 246 -5.53 4.50 -11.96
N GLY A 247 -6.70 3.96 -11.61
CA GLY A 247 -6.82 2.79 -10.73
C GLY A 247 -6.48 3.08 -9.25
N LYS A 248 -6.60 4.34 -8.82
CA LYS A 248 -6.25 4.82 -7.46
C LYS A 248 -7.47 5.32 -6.68
N LEU A 249 -8.64 4.72 -6.92
CA LEU A 249 -9.89 5.10 -6.26
C LEU A 249 -9.86 4.83 -4.74
N ASP A 250 -9.06 3.86 -4.31
CA ASP A 250 -8.84 3.52 -2.90
C ASP A 250 -8.23 4.70 -2.12
N VAL A 251 -7.28 5.42 -2.75
CA VAL A 251 -6.68 6.63 -2.16
C VAL A 251 -7.73 7.72 -1.94
N VAL A 252 -8.63 7.91 -2.91
CA VAL A 252 -9.73 8.89 -2.80
C VAL A 252 -10.65 8.51 -1.65
N ALA A 253 -11.11 7.27 -1.60
CA ALA A 253 -11.99 6.78 -0.54
C ALA A 253 -11.35 6.93 0.84
N SER A 254 -10.07 6.59 0.99
CA SER A 254 -9.33 6.80 2.24
C SER A 254 -9.25 8.26 2.65
N LYS A 255 -9.05 9.18 1.71
CA LYS A 255 -9.05 10.62 2.02
C LYS A 255 -10.42 11.15 2.40
N VAL A 256 -11.49 10.66 1.79
CA VAL A 256 -12.86 11.00 2.20
C VAL A 256 -13.12 10.52 3.63
N ASP A 257 -12.68 9.31 3.98
CA ASP A 257 -12.81 8.81 5.35
C ASP A 257 -12.09 9.73 6.35
N GLU A 258 -10.83 10.10 6.07
CA GLU A 258 -10.06 11.06 6.90
C GLU A 258 -10.78 12.41 7.05
N MET A 259 -11.36 12.94 5.96
CA MET A 259 -12.11 14.19 5.98
C MET A 259 -13.38 14.11 6.85
N LEU A 260 -14.05 12.97 6.86
CA LEU A 260 -15.30 12.76 7.59
C LEU A 260 -15.08 12.41 9.07
N THR A 261 -13.97 11.75 9.41
CA THR A 261 -13.61 11.46 10.81
C THR A 261 -12.92 12.63 11.49
N GLY A 262 -12.47 13.64 10.73
CA GLY A 262 -11.65 14.73 11.25
C GLY A 262 -10.23 14.28 11.62
N ASP A 263 -9.83 13.06 11.22
CA ASP A 263 -8.49 12.53 11.40
C ASP A 263 -7.58 13.05 10.27
N PHE A 264 -7.18 14.32 10.42
CA PHE A 264 -6.16 14.92 9.58
C PHE A 264 -4.79 14.48 10.09
N GLY A 265 -4.46 13.20 9.91
CA GLY A 265 -3.18 12.62 10.34
C GLY A 265 -2.01 13.52 9.97
N GLY A 266 -1.43 14.16 11.00
CA GLY A 266 -0.18 14.90 10.96
C GLY A 266 0.97 14.03 11.47
#